data_AF-A0A2G6MVH7-F1
#
_entry.id   AF-A0A2G6MVH7-F1
#
_cell.length_a   1.000
_cell.length_b   1.000
_cell.length_c   1.000
_cell.angle_alpha   90.00
_cell.angle_beta   90.00
_cell.angle_gamma   90.00
#
_symmetry.space_group_name_H-M   'P 1'
#
loop_
_entity.id
_entity.type
_entity.pdbx_description
1 polymer ?
#
loop_
_entity_poly.entity_id
_entity_poly.type
_entity_poly.pdbx_seq_one_letter_code
_entity_poly.pdbx_strand_id
1 'polypeptide(L)'
;MTRATTRELGLLREAAINAGIETQFSPTEAIQGLSSLATAGQTAEQATRTLVPVLDLAAGSLGQLGVASAAEAVVGTLNAYGMTADQAAGVTDRLLRITQLTNFQTRDFEAGLAKAAATGAVFNQGL
;
A
#
# COMPACT_ATOMS: atom_id res chain seq x y z
N MET A 1 33.09 -3.17 -8.99
CA MET A 1 31.96 -2.67 -8.17
C MET A 1 31.29 -1.45 -8.78
N THR A 2 32.01 -0.39 -9.20
CA THR A 2 31.44 0.90 -9.64
C THR A 2 30.52 0.88 -10.88
N ARG A 3 30.73 -0.03 -11.84
CA ARG A 3 29.87 -0.09 -13.05
C ARG A 3 28.54 -0.79 -12.81
N ALA A 4 28.49 -1.73 -11.87
CA ALA A 4 27.25 -2.39 -11.48
C ALA A 4 26.34 -1.39 -10.75
N THR A 5 26.90 -0.64 -9.80
CA THR A 5 26.17 0.40 -9.06
C THR A 5 25.64 1.52 -9.95
N THR A 6 26.37 1.95 -10.97
CA THR A 6 25.84 2.96 -11.92
C THR A 6 24.64 2.43 -12.71
N ARG A 7 24.64 1.15 -13.11
CA ARG A 7 23.49 0.55 -13.80
C ARG A 7 22.30 0.39 -12.86
N GLU A 8 22.52 -0.06 -11.64
CA GLU A 8 21.47 -0.20 -10.62
C GLU A 8 20.81 1.15 -10.29
N LEU A 9 21.60 2.21 -10.12
CA LEU A 9 21.08 3.57 -9.93
C LEU A 9 20.30 4.07 -11.15
N GLY A 10 20.75 3.72 -12.37
CA GLY A 10 20.02 4.02 -13.60
C GLY A 10 18.64 3.34 -13.63
N LEU A 11 18.59 2.04 -13.31
CA LEU A 11 17.36 1.25 -13.23
C LEU A 11 16.38 1.82 -12.20
N LEU A 12 16.88 2.15 -11.01
CA LEU A 12 16.07 2.73 -9.93
C LEU A 12 15.53 4.13 -10.32
N ARG A 13 16.35 4.96 -10.97
CA ARG A 13 15.92 6.26 -11.47
C ARG A 13 14.81 6.13 -12.51
N GLU A 14 14.96 5.21 -13.45
CA GLU A 14 13.95 4.97 -14.48
C GLU A 14 12.65 4.43 -13.87
N ALA A 15 12.74 3.49 -12.92
CA ALA A 15 11.59 3.00 -12.19
C ALA A 15 10.85 4.11 -11.42
N ALA A 16 11.57 5.04 -10.78
CA ALA A 16 10.95 6.17 -10.10
C ALA A 16 10.22 7.13 -11.06
N ILE A 17 10.79 7.37 -12.25
CA ILE A 17 10.14 8.18 -13.28
C ILE A 17 8.88 7.48 -13.78
N ASN A 18 8.96 6.20 -14.11
CA ASN A 18 7.83 5.43 -14.61
C ASN A 18 6.71 5.35 -13.56
N ALA A 19 7.07 5.10 -12.29
CA ALA A 19 6.12 5.12 -11.19
C ALA A 19 5.43 6.48 -11.04
N GLY A 20 6.15 7.59 -11.27
CA GLY A 20 5.54 8.92 -11.26
C GLY A 20 4.63 9.23 -12.46
N ILE A 21 4.67 8.41 -13.51
CA ILE A 21 3.75 8.47 -14.66
C ILE A 21 2.55 7.56 -14.41
N GLU A 22 2.77 6.37 -13.85
CA GLU A 22 1.76 5.34 -13.66
C GLU A 22 0.89 5.55 -12.41
N THR A 23 1.41 6.26 -11.41
CA THR A 23 0.76 6.45 -10.11
C THR A 23 0.55 7.93 -9.81
N GLN A 24 -0.13 8.22 -8.69
CA GLN A 24 -0.35 9.60 -8.24
C GLN A 24 0.87 10.26 -7.58
N PHE A 25 1.95 9.51 -7.34
CA PHE A 25 3.11 10.00 -6.61
C PHE A 25 4.09 10.71 -7.55
N SER A 26 4.77 11.74 -7.06
CA SER A 26 5.86 12.36 -7.82
C SER A 26 7.06 11.40 -7.94
N PRO A 27 7.95 11.59 -8.94
CA PRO A 27 9.20 10.82 -9.02
C PRO A 27 10.05 10.90 -7.75
N THR A 28 10.02 12.03 -7.04
CA THR A 28 10.74 12.21 -5.77
C THR A 28 10.14 11.34 -4.66
N GLU A 29 8.81 11.25 -4.58
CA GLU A 29 8.12 10.37 -3.64
C GLU A 29 8.35 8.89 -4.00
N ALA A 30 8.39 8.57 -5.30
CA ALA A 30 8.75 7.23 -5.76
C ALA A 30 10.17 6.83 -5.35
N ILE A 31 11.14 7.77 -5.35
CA ILE A 31 12.49 7.53 -4.80
C ILE A 31 12.45 7.23 -3.29
N GLN A 32 11.58 7.92 -2.53
CA GLN A 32 11.40 7.59 -1.12
C GLN A 32 10.84 6.17 -0.94
N GLY A 33 9.89 5.75 -1.80
CA GLY A 33 9.40 4.37 -1.85
C GLY A 33 10.49 3.35 -2.16
N LEU A 34 11.38 3.64 -3.12
CA LEU A 34 12.54 2.80 -3.40
C LEU A 34 13.50 2.69 -2.21
N SER A 35 13.69 3.77 -1.45
CA SER A 35 14.46 3.75 -0.20
C SER A 35 13.82 2.85 0.87
N SER A 36 12.50 2.90 1.01
CA SER A 36 11.75 1.99 1.89
C SER A 36 11.88 0.54 1.45
N LEU A 37 11.80 0.25 0.15
CA LEU A 37 11.99 -1.09 -0.39
C LEU A 37 13.40 -1.63 -0.15
N ALA A 38 14.42 -0.78 -0.31
CA ALA A 38 15.80 -1.14 0.02
C ALA A 38 15.97 -1.43 1.53
N THR A 39 15.32 -0.62 2.39
CA THR A 39 15.29 -0.85 3.85
C THR A 39 14.58 -2.17 4.20
N ALA A 40 13.56 -2.55 3.43
CA ALA A 40 12.89 -3.84 3.52
C ALA A 40 13.70 -5.01 2.94
N GLY A 41 14.95 -4.77 2.50
CA GLY A 41 15.89 -5.80 2.06
C GLY A 41 15.80 -6.17 0.57
N GLN A 42 15.06 -5.41 -0.23
CA GLN A 42 14.95 -5.66 -1.67
C GLN A 42 16.23 -5.24 -2.40
N THR A 43 16.65 -6.04 -3.37
CA THR A 43 17.64 -5.64 -4.38
C THR A 43 17.06 -4.57 -5.31
N ALA A 44 17.94 -3.88 -6.06
CA ALA A 44 17.51 -2.87 -7.01
C ALA A 44 16.48 -3.42 -8.04
N GLU A 45 16.72 -4.61 -8.59
CA GLU A 45 15.78 -5.22 -9.54
C GLU A 45 14.46 -5.65 -8.90
N GLN A 46 14.47 -6.09 -7.64
CA GLN A 46 13.21 -6.42 -6.98
C GLN A 46 12.43 -5.14 -6.68
N ALA A 47 13.12 -4.09 -6.24
CA ALA A 47 12.51 -2.79 -5.94
C ALA A 47 11.84 -2.18 -7.18
N THR A 48 12.43 -2.28 -8.38
CA THR A 48 11.77 -1.80 -9.61
C THR A 48 10.45 -2.52 -9.91
N ARG A 49 10.36 -3.83 -9.60
CA ARG A 49 9.14 -4.63 -9.80
C ARG A 49 8.08 -4.37 -8.73
N THR A 50 8.50 -4.06 -7.50
CA THR A 50 7.57 -3.88 -6.38
C THR A 50 7.17 -2.43 -6.11
N LEU A 51 7.84 -1.45 -6.71
CA LEU A 51 7.59 -0.02 -6.47
C LEU A 51 6.13 0.37 -6.75
N VAL A 52 5.64 0.11 -7.95
CA VAL A 52 4.27 0.49 -8.35
C VAL A 52 3.22 -0.21 -7.47
N PRO A 53 3.28 -1.53 -7.25
CA PRO A 53 2.38 -2.21 -6.32
C PRO A 53 2.37 -1.63 -4.89
N VAL A 54 3.52 -1.17 -4.38
CA VAL A 54 3.60 -0.53 -3.06
C VAL A 54 2.94 0.84 -3.05
N LEU A 55 3.17 1.64 -4.10
CA LEU A 55 2.54 2.94 -4.25
C LEU A 55 1.02 2.80 -4.42
N ASP A 56 0.56 1.82 -5.20
CA ASP A 56 -0.87 1.52 -5.36
C ASP A 56 -1.52 1.09 -4.06
N LEU A 57 -0.82 0.29 -3.23
CA LEU A 57 -1.30 -0.06 -1.90
C LEU A 57 -1.43 1.19 -1.02
N ALA A 58 -0.41 2.04 -0.97
CA ALA A 58 -0.41 3.27 -0.17
C ALA A 58 -1.58 4.18 -0.59
N ALA A 59 -1.72 4.42 -1.90
CA ALA A 59 -2.81 5.19 -2.50
C ALA A 59 -4.20 4.61 -2.18
N GLY A 60 -4.37 3.31 -2.39
CA GLY A 60 -5.66 2.63 -2.24
C GLY A 60 -6.04 2.31 -0.79
N SER A 61 -5.13 2.49 0.16
CA SER A 61 -5.37 2.26 1.59
C SER A 61 -6.32 3.29 2.24
N LEU A 62 -6.77 4.30 1.49
CA LEU A 62 -7.62 5.40 1.98
C LEU A 62 -7.00 6.15 3.17
N GLY A 63 -5.66 6.31 3.14
CA GLY A 63 -4.90 7.02 4.18
C GLY A 63 -4.50 6.16 5.38
N GLN A 64 -4.79 4.85 5.38
CA GLN A 64 -4.37 3.95 6.45
C GLN A 64 -2.89 3.58 6.38
N LEU A 65 -2.30 3.57 5.19
CA LEU A 65 -0.90 3.20 4.97
C LEU A 65 -0.17 4.31 4.22
N GLY A 66 0.96 4.75 4.79
CA GLY A 66 1.98 5.49 4.05
C GLY A 66 2.82 4.55 3.19
N VAL A 67 3.64 5.12 2.30
CA VAL A 67 4.51 4.36 1.37
C VAL A 67 5.43 3.37 2.10
N ALA A 68 6.02 3.77 3.23
CA ALA A 68 6.91 2.90 4.01
C ALA A 68 6.17 1.68 4.58
N SER A 69 5.01 1.89 5.21
CA SER A 69 4.19 0.80 5.77
C SER A 69 3.62 -0.10 4.68
N ALA A 70 3.26 0.47 3.51
CA ALA A 70 2.88 -0.32 2.34
C ALA A 70 4.03 -1.19 1.83
N ALA A 71 5.26 -0.66 1.81
CA ALA A 71 6.45 -1.43 1.43
C ALA A 71 6.70 -2.61 2.38
N GLU A 72 6.64 -2.37 3.68
CA GLU A 72 6.76 -3.42 4.71
C GLU A 72 5.68 -4.49 4.56
N ALA A 73 4.42 -4.09 4.33
CA ALA A 73 3.31 -5.02 4.16
C ALA A 73 3.47 -5.91 2.91
N VAL A 74 3.80 -5.31 1.75
CA VAL A 74 3.99 -6.05 0.50
C VAL A 74 5.21 -6.95 0.61
N VAL A 75 6.38 -6.41 0.97
CA VAL A 75 7.64 -7.18 1.04
C VAL A 75 7.56 -8.24 2.13
N GLY A 76 7.01 -7.91 3.30
CA GLY A 76 6.79 -8.87 4.38
C GLY A 76 5.91 -10.03 3.95
N THR A 77 4.84 -9.76 3.20
CA THR A 77 3.97 -10.82 2.65
C THR A 77 4.72 -11.66 1.61
N LEU A 78 5.43 -11.03 0.67
CA LEU A 78 6.22 -11.76 -0.34
C LEU A 78 7.20 -12.72 0.33
N ASN A 79 7.94 -12.23 1.33
CA ASN A 79 8.92 -13.02 2.07
C ASN A 79 8.26 -14.16 2.87
N ALA A 80 7.17 -13.87 3.59
CA ALA A 80 6.48 -14.85 4.42
C ALA A 80 5.93 -16.04 3.62
N TYR A 81 5.54 -15.80 2.36
CA TYR A 81 4.97 -16.82 1.48
C TYR A 81 5.96 -17.34 0.43
N GLY A 82 7.24 -16.92 0.46
CA GLY A 82 8.25 -17.33 -0.52
C GLY A 82 7.91 -16.92 -1.96
N MET A 83 7.22 -15.78 -2.13
CA MET A 83 6.78 -15.25 -3.42
C MET A 83 7.84 -14.35 -4.05
N THR A 84 7.83 -14.26 -5.38
CA THR A 84 8.75 -13.39 -6.11
C THR A 84 8.22 -11.96 -6.22
N ALA A 85 9.12 -11.01 -6.50
CA ALA A 85 8.77 -9.60 -6.67
C ALA A 85 7.69 -9.36 -7.76
N ASP A 86 7.66 -10.18 -8.82
CA ASP A 86 6.63 -10.10 -9.87
C ASP A 86 5.21 -10.41 -9.36
N GLN A 87 5.08 -11.03 -8.19
CA GLN A 87 3.80 -11.35 -7.56
C GLN A 87 3.27 -10.22 -6.67
N ALA A 88 4.00 -9.10 -6.55
CA ALA A 88 3.65 -7.98 -5.69
C ALA A 88 2.28 -7.36 -6.02
N ALA A 89 1.91 -7.26 -7.29
CA ALA A 89 0.59 -6.75 -7.70
C ALA A 89 -0.55 -7.58 -7.08
N GLY A 90 -0.47 -8.91 -7.15
CA GLY A 90 -1.46 -9.79 -6.55
C GLY A 90 -1.47 -9.77 -5.02
N VAL A 91 -0.35 -9.44 -4.37
CA VAL A 91 -0.30 -9.18 -2.92
C VAL A 91 -1.03 -7.88 -2.60
N THR A 92 -0.71 -6.79 -3.30
CA THR A 92 -1.35 -5.48 -3.16
C THR A 92 -2.86 -5.56 -3.33
N ASP A 93 -3.35 -6.23 -4.38
CA ASP A 93 -4.79 -6.38 -4.64
C ASP A 93 -5.53 -7.03 -3.47
N ARG A 94 -4.93 -8.08 -2.89
CA ARG A 94 -5.52 -8.78 -1.73
C ARG A 94 -5.53 -7.88 -0.50
N LEU A 95 -4.43 -7.17 -0.24
CA LEU A 95 -4.33 -6.24 0.89
C LEU A 95 -5.35 -5.10 0.76
N LEU A 96 -5.48 -4.51 -0.44
CA LEU A 96 -6.49 -3.48 -0.73
C LEU A 96 -7.90 -4.00 -0.52
N ARG A 97 -8.21 -5.21 -1.02
CA ARG A 97 -9.52 -5.83 -0.79
C ARG A 97 -9.81 -6.03 0.71
N ILE A 98 -8.83 -6.45 1.49
CA ILE A 98 -8.97 -6.61 2.95
C ILE A 98 -9.23 -5.26 3.62
N THR A 99 -8.48 -4.22 3.26
CA THR A 99 -8.67 -2.85 3.76
C THR A 99 -10.08 -2.33 3.45
N GLN A 100 -10.54 -2.51 2.21
CA GLN A 100 -11.87 -2.08 1.77
C GLN A 100 -12.99 -2.83 2.51
N LEU A 101 -12.88 -4.14 2.66
CA LEU A 101 -13.87 -4.95 3.39
C LEU A 101 -13.95 -4.55 4.87
N THR A 102 -12.80 -4.34 5.52
CA THR A 102 -12.74 -3.88 6.92
C THR A 102 -13.42 -2.52 7.07
N ASN A 103 -13.09 -1.55 6.22
CA ASN A 103 -13.69 -0.21 6.24
C ASN A 103 -15.20 -0.23 6.01
N PHE A 104 -15.67 -1.09 5.10
CA PHE A 104 -17.10 -1.27 4.84
C PHE A 104 -17.82 -1.81 6.08
N GLN A 105 -17.27 -2.85 6.72
CA GLN A 105 -17.83 -3.44 7.93
C GLN A 105 -17.91 -2.43 9.09
N THR A 106 -16.89 -1.59 9.28
CA THR A 106 -16.91 -0.54 10.31
C THR A 106 -18.06 0.47 10.08
N ARG A 107 -18.25 0.94 8.84
CA ARG A 107 -19.32 1.89 8.52
C ARG A 107 -20.72 1.32 8.72
N ASP A 108 -20.94 0.08 8.29
CA ASP A 108 -22.23 -0.60 8.48
C ASP A 108 -22.55 -0.79 9.96
N PHE A 109 -21.54 -1.14 10.76
CA PHE A 109 -21.68 -1.25 12.20
C PHE A 109 -22.05 0.10 12.85
N GLU A 110 -21.36 1.18 12.50
CA GLU A 110 -21.66 2.54 12.97
C GLU A 110 -23.09 2.97 12.60
N ALA A 111 -23.52 2.73 11.37
CA ALA A 111 -24.88 3.03 10.92
C ALA A 111 -25.94 2.24 11.70
N GLY A 112 -25.67 0.97 11.99
CA GLY A 112 -26.52 0.12 12.83
C GLY A 112 -26.67 0.67 14.25
N LEU A 113 -25.56 1.07 14.88
CA LEU A 113 -25.56 1.69 16.20
C LEU A 113 -26.33 3.03 16.21
N ALA A 114 -26.11 3.88 15.22
CA ALA A 114 -26.82 5.16 15.10
C ALA A 114 -28.33 4.96 14.98
N LYS A 115 -28.78 3.99 14.18
CA LYS A 115 -30.19 3.64 14.04
C LYS A 115 -30.79 3.11 15.35
N ALA A 116 -30.08 2.24 16.06
CA ALA A 116 -30.51 1.72 17.35
C ALA A 116 -30.64 2.83 18.41
N ALA A 117 -29.64 3.73 18.47
CA ALA A 117 -29.65 4.88 19.37
C ALA A 117 -30.82 5.84 19.09
N ALA A 118 -31.07 6.17 17.81
CA ALA A 118 -32.20 7.00 17.42
C ALA A 118 -33.55 6.37 17.83
N THR A 119 -33.69 5.06 17.67
CA THR A 119 -34.88 4.33 18.10
C THR A 119 -35.05 4.38 19.62
N GLY A 120 -33.99 4.14 20.39
CA GLY A 120 -34.01 4.22 21.85
C GLY A 120 -34.34 5.63 22.37
N ALA A 121 -33.87 6.69 21.70
CA ALA A 121 -34.18 8.07 22.04
C ALA A 121 -35.67 8.40 21.85
N VAL A 122 -36.30 7.87 20.79
CA VAL A 122 -37.76 8.04 20.56
C VAL A 122 -38.57 7.31 21.64
N PHE A 123 -38.15 6.13 22.08
CA PHE A 123 -38.82 5.41 23.18
C PHE A 123 -38.75 6.15 24.52
N ASN A 124 -37.66 6.88 24.80
CA ASN A 124 -37.49 7.64 26.05
C ASN A 124 -38.23 9.00 26.07
N GLN A 125 -38.80 9.46 24.96
CA GLN A 125 -39.59 10.70 24.88
C GLN A 125 -41.11 10.48 25.04
N GLY A 126 -41.55 9.22 25.15
CA GLY A 126 -42.96 8.84 25.30
C GLY A 126 -43.38 8.39 26.70
N LEU A 127 -42.50 8.53 27.71
CA LEU A 127 -42.77 8.30 29.13
C LEU A 127 -42.75 9.63 29.89
#